data_AF-A0A847VZ94-F1
#
_entry.id   AF-A0A847VZ94-F1
#
_cell.length_a   1.000
_cell.length_b   1.000
_cell.length_c   1.000
_cell.angle_alpha   90.00
_cell.angle_beta   90.00
_cell.angle_gamma   90.00
#
_symmetry.space_group_name_H-M   'P 1'
#
loop_
_entity.id
_entity.type
_entity.pdbx_description
1 polymer ?
#
loop_
_entity_poly.entity_id
_entity_poly.type
_entity_poly.pdbx_seq_one_letter_code
_entity_poly.pdbx_strand_id
1 'polypeptide(L)'
;RLMADEGDAQLSLPGVMEGTAKPDYNKVVAMAASNALQKMLLPSILALLVPIIGGFLFGVEFVGGILIGATIVAVPRALFMGNSGGAFDNAKKYIESGQIEGQGKGSEAHKASVTGDTVGDTRKDVVGVALDIFIKTISTVANTLAPIITRFTLFK
;
A
#
# COMPACT_ATOMS: atom_id res chain seq x y z
N ARG A 1 3.27 -4.94 -13.70
CA ARG A 1 4.18 -5.17 -14.84
C ARG A 1 4.78 -6.55 -14.72
N LEU A 2 5.81 -6.80 -13.89
CA LEU A 2 6.37 -8.15 -13.72
C LEU A 2 5.34 -9.28 -13.53
N MET A 3 4.35 -9.10 -12.65
CA MET A 3 3.28 -10.10 -12.47
C MET A 3 2.30 -10.21 -13.64
N ALA A 4 2.07 -9.11 -14.36
CA ALA A 4 1.23 -9.12 -15.56
C ALA A 4 1.96 -9.84 -16.70
N ASP A 5 3.23 -9.50 -16.93
CA ASP A 5 4.07 -10.09 -17.98
C ASP A 5 4.23 -11.61 -17.76
N GLU A 6 4.43 -12.04 -16.51
CA GLU A 6 4.48 -13.47 -16.14
C GLU A 6 3.10 -14.14 -16.30
N GLY A 7 2.02 -13.45 -15.94
CA GLY A 7 0.65 -13.95 -16.16
C GLY A 7 0.36 -14.18 -17.64
N ASP A 8 0.71 -13.21 -18.48
CA ASP A 8 0.54 -13.30 -19.94
C ASP A 8 1.39 -14.45 -20.53
N ALA A 9 2.62 -14.63 -20.03
CA ALA A 9 3.48 -15.74 -20.42
C ALA A 9 2.87 -17.11 -20.05
N GLN A 10 2.27 -17.23 -18.88
CA GLN A 10 1.62 -18.48 -18.45
C GLN A 10 0.31 -18.76 -19.21
N LEU A 11 -0.48 -17.74 -19.50
CA LEU A 11 -1.70 -17.86 -20.30
C LEU A 11 -1.40 -18.25 -21.75
N SER A 12 -0.21 -17.88 -22.27
CA SER A 12 0.23 -18.24 -23.62
C SER A 12 0.68 -19.70 -23.76
N LEU A 13 0.74 -20.47 -22.66
CA LEU A 13 1.12 -21.88 -22.71
C LEU A 13 -0.01 -22.74 -23.30
N PRO A 14 0.30 -23.74 -24.15
CA PRO A 14 -0.71 -24.60 -24.75
C PRO A 14 -1.57 -25.30 -23.70
N GLY A 15 -2.89 -25.23 -23.87
CA GLY A 15 -3.84 -25.90 -23.01
C GLY A 15 -4.27 -25.09 -21.77
N VAL A 16 -3.63 -23.96 -21.46
CA VAL A 16 -3.97 -23.15 -20.28
C VAL A 16 -5.24 -22.33 -20.52
N MET A 17 -5.35 -21.64 -21.67
CA MET A 17 -6.55 -20.90 -22.04
C MET A 17 -7.74 -21.83 -22.33
N GLU A 18 -7.47 -23.03 -22.82
CA GLU A 18 -8.46 -24.08 -23.06
C GLU A 18 -8.84 -24.83 -21.77
N GLY A 19 -8.17 -24.58 -20.65
CA GLY A 19 -8.46 -25.19 -19.35
C GLY A 19 -8.02 -26.66 -19.21
N THR A 20 -7.22 -27.17 -20.14
CA THR A 20 -6.70 -28.55 -20.15
C THR A 20 -5.37 -28.69 -19.41
N ALA A 21 -4.63 -27.59 -19.24
CA ALA A 21 -3.38 -27.51 -18.48
C ALA A 21 -3.51 -26.46 -17.37
N LYS A 22 -2.85 -26.70 -16.22
CA LYS A 22 -2.84 -25.73 -15.11
C LYS A 22 -1.61 -24.83 -15.21
N PRO A 23 -1.77 -23.50 -15.05
CA PRO A 23 -0.64 -22.59 -14.99
C PRO A 23 0.14 -22.76 -13.67
N ASP A 24 1.39 -22.28 -13.65
CA ASP A 24 2.26 -22.36 -12.46
C ASP A 24 1.95 -21.22 -11.48
N TYR A 25 0.96 -21.47 -10.62
CA TYR A 25 0.58 -20.57 -9.55
C TYR A 25 1.72 -20.33 -8.54
N ASN A 26 2.56 -21.33 -8.27
CA ASN A 26 3.62 -21.22 -7.27
C ASN A 26 4.65 -20.16 -7.68
N LYS A 27 4.96 -20.07 -8.96
CA LYS A 27 5.86 -19.05 -9.49
C LYS A 27 5.33 -17.64 -9.28
N VAL A 28 4.05 -17.39 -9.58
CA VAL A 28 3.41 -16.07 -9.39
C VAL A 28 3.36 -15.70 -7.91
N VAL A 29 3.01 -16.65 -7.04
CA VAL A 29 2.97 -16.46 -5.59
C VAL A 29 4.35 -16.17 -5.02
N ALA A 30 5.36 -16.96 -5.38
CA ALA A 30 6.73 -16.76 -4.92
C ALA A 30 7.29 -15.39 -5.36
N MET A 31 6.99 -14.98 -6.60
CA MET A 31 7.40 -13.69 -7.11
C MET A 31 6.72 -12.52 -6.37
N ALA A 32 5.42 -12.63 -6.08
CA ALA A 32 4.70 -11.63 -5.29
C ALA A 32 5.28 -11.52 -3.87
N ALA A 33 5.48 -12.66 -3.20
CA ALA A 33 5.99 -12.71 -1.83
C ALA A 33 7.42 -12.14 -1.73
N SER A 34 8.33 -12.58 -2.60
CA SER A 34 9.72 -12.10 -2.60
C SER A 34 9.81 -10.60 -2.84
N ASN A 35 9.07 -10.08 -3.82
CA ASN A 35 9.05 -8.64 -4.11
C ASN A 35 8.42 -7.84 -2.95
N ALA A 36 7.33 -8.33 -2.35
CA ALA A 36 6.72 -7.66 -1.21
C ALA A 36 7.72 -7.53 -0.04
N LEU A 37 8.41 -8.61 0.33
CA LEU A 37 9.41 -8.60 1.40
C LEU A 37 10.55 -7.61 1.14
N GLN A 38 11.08 -7.58 -0.09
CA GLN A 38 12.14 -6.64 -0.44
C GLN A 38 11.67 -5.18 -0.40
N LYS A 39 10.45 -4.90 -0.84
CA LYS A 39 9.92 -3.53 -0.90
C LYS A 39 9.45 -3.01 0.47
N MET A 40 9.04 -3.88 1.38
CA MET A 40 8.63 -3.51 2.74
C MET A 40 9.81 -3.15 3.65
N LEU A 41 11.01 -3.65 3.37
CA LEU A 41 12.18 -3.43 4.23
C LEU A 41 12.52 -1.94 4.41
N LEU A 42 12.58 -1.19 3.30
CA LEU A 42 12.93 0.22 3.32
C LEU A 42 11.99 1.07 4.19
N PRO A 43 10.66 1.07 3.98
CA PRO A 43 9.76 1.85 4.82
C PRO A 43 9.78 1.40 6.28
N SER A 44 9.91 0.10 6.58
CA SER A 44 10.03 -0.38 7.96
C SER A 44 11.29 0.14 8.67
N ILE A 45 12.44 0.13 7.99
CA ILE A 45 13.69 0.68 8.54
C ILE A 45 13.56 2.19 8.77
N LEU A 46 12.96 2.93 7.84
CA LEU A 46 12.75 4.37 8.00
C LEU A 46 11.86 4.69 9.20
N ALA A 47 10.77 3.94 9.40
CA ALA A 47 9.88 4.12 10.55
C ALA A 47 10.60 3.96 11.89
N LEU A 48 11.62 3.09 11.94
CA LEU A 48 12.41 2.85 13.14
C LEU A 48 13.52 3.90 13.31
N LEU A 49 14.29 4.17 12.27
CA LEU A 49 15.50 5.00 12.36
C LEU A 49 15.21 6.49 12.50
N VAL A 50 14.15 7.00 11.87
CA VAL A 50 13.81 8.44 11.92
C VAL A 50 13.62 8.95 13.35
N PRO A 51 12.78 8.35 14.22
CA PRO A 51 12.61 8.81 15.59
C PRO A 51 13.87 8.56 16.45
N ILE A 52 14.65 7.51 16.18
CA ILE A 52 15.90 7.23 16.89
C ILE A 52 16.93 8.33 16.60
N ILE A 53 17.27 8.51 15.32
CA ILE A 53 18.30 9.46 14.89
C ILE A 53 17.85 10.89 15.22
N GLY A 54 16.60 11.24 14.91
CA GLY A 54 16.05 12.54 15.21
C GLY A 54 16.03 12.85 16.71
N GLY A 55 15.69 11.86 17.53
CA GLY A 55 15.68 11.99 18.98
C GLY A 55 17.06 12.21 19.58
N PHE A 56 18.03 11.34 19.26
CA PHE A 56 19.38 11.47 19.82
C PHE A 56 20.11 12.73 19.34
N LEU A 57 19.87 13.18 18.10
CA LEU A 57 20.49 14.39 17.58
C LEU A 57 19.80 15.66 18.10
N PHE A 58 18.48 15.78 17.94
CA PHE A 58 17.76 17.06 18.08
C PHE A 58 16.76 17.10 19.25
N GLY A 59 16.65 16.02 20.02
CA GLY A 59 15.81 15.97 21.22
C GLY A 59 14.35 15.58 20.97
N VAL A 60 13.58 15.58 22.06
CA VAL A 60 12.19 15.09 22.07
C VAL A 60 11.23 16.04 21.41
N GLU A 61 11.50 17.34 21.45
CA GLU A 61 10.72 18.40 20.82
C GLU A 61 10.73 18.27 19.29
N PHE A 62 11.91 17.96 18.72
CA PHE A 62 12.04 17.70 17.29
C PHE A 62 11.26 16.47 16.85
N VAL A 63 11.37 15.37 17.60
CA VAL A 63 10.60 14.14 17.34
C VAL A 63 9.10 14.42 17.47
N GLY A 64 8.67 15.19 18.47
CA GLY A 64 7.29 15.66 18.60
C GLY A 64 6.80 16.42 17.38
N GLY A 65 7.62 17.32 16.84
CA GLY A 65 7.34 18.03 15.58
C GLY A 65 7.16 17.10 14.39
N ILE A 66 8.02 16.08 14.25
CA ILE A 66 7.88 15.05 13.21
C ILE A 66 6.56 14.31 13.36
N LEU A 67 6.19 13.89 14.58
CA LEU A 67 4.94 13.16 14.83
C LEU A 67 3.72 14.00 14.45
N ILE A 68 3.69 15.27 14.85
CA ILE A 68 2.58 16.19 14.52
C ILE A 68 2.49 16.38 13.00
N GLY A 69 3.61 16.70 12.35
CA GLY A 69 3.65 16.93 10.91
C GLY A 69 3.24 15.69 10.11
N ALA A 70 3.78 14.52 10.48
CA ALA A 70 3.43 13.25 9.87
C ALA A 70 1.93 12.96 10.02
N THR A 71 1.35 13.19 11.20
CA THR A 71 -0.08 12.96 11.45
C THR A 71 -0.96 13.85 10.60
N ILE A 72 -0.68 15.17 10.54
CA ILE A 72 -1.47 16.13 9.77
C ILE A 72 -1.48 15.79 8.28
N VAL A 73 -0.35 15.30 7.74
CA VAL A 73 -0.24 14.94 6.32
C VAL A 73 -0.86 13.58 6.03
N ALA A 74 -0.60 12.59 6.89
CA ALA A 74 -0.91 11.20 6.57
C ALA A 74 -2.37 10.83 6.87
N VAL A 75 -3.02 11.41 7.88
CA VAL A 75 -4.43 11.09 8.20
C VAL A 75 -5.38 11.45 7.04
N PRO A 76 -5.40 12.70 6.51
CA PRO A 76 -6.28 13.05 5.40
C PRO A 76 -5.95 12.24 4.14
N ARG A 77 -4.66 11.95 3.92
CA ARG A 77 -4.19 11.17 2.77
C ARG A 77 -4.63 9.72 2.85
N ALA A 78 -4.52 9.09 4.02
CA ALA A 78 -4.96 7.71 4.25
C ALA A 78 -6.47 7.58 4.01
N LEU A 79 -7.27 8.50 4.57
CA LEU A 79 -8.71 8.55 4.35
C LEU A 79 -9.06 8.74 2.87
N PHE A 80 -8.42 9.69 2.20
CA PHE A 80 -8.65 9.93 0.78
C PHE A 80 -8.31 8.72 -0.07
N MET A 81 -7.17 8.07 0.18
CA MET A 81 -6.72 6.90 -0.58
C MET A 81 -7.63 5.68 -0.35
N GLY A 82 -8.02 5.41 0.90
CA GLY A 82 -8.96 4.35 1.24
C GLY A 82 -10.33 4.56 0.57
N ASN A 83 -10.91 5.76 0.73
CA ASN A 83 -12.24 6.06 0.19
C ASN A 83 -12.25 6.10 -1.34
N SER A 84 -11.23 6.72 -1.97
CA SER A 84 -11.15 6.77 -3.45
C SER A 84 -10.98 5.38 -4.06
N GLY A 85 -10.12 4.52 -3.49
CA GLY A 85 -9.96 3.16 -3.97
C GLY A 85 -11.22 2.31 -3.77
N GLY A 86 -11.88 2.43 -2.61
CA GLY A 86 -13.16 1.76 -2.36
C GLY A 86 -14.27 2.23 -3.30
N ALA A 87 -14.31 3.53 -3.63
CA ALA A 87 -15.27 4.07 -4.59
C ALA A 87 -15.04 3.50 -6.00
N PHE A 88 -13.79 3.36 -6.45
CA PHE A 88 -13.49 2.76 -7.76
C PHE A 88 -13.88 1.28 -7.84
N ASP A 89 -13.61 0.48 -6.81
CA ASP A 89 -14.03 -0.93 -6.76
C ASP A 89 -15.56 -1.06 -6.76
N ASN A 90 -16.23 -0.23 -5.96
CA ASN A 90 -17.70 -0.24 -5.89
C ASN A 90 -18.33 0.23 -7.21
N ALA A 91 -17.75 1.20 -7.91
CA ALA A 91 -18.21 1.61 -9.23
C ALA A 91 -18.07 0.48 -10.26
N LYS A 92 -16.96 -0.25 -10.25
CA LYS A 92 -16.78 -1.45 -11.08
C LYS A 92 -17.85 -2.51 -10.76
N LYS A 93 -18.03 -2.86 -9.48
CA LYS A 93 -19.05 -3.83 -9.02
C LYS A 93 -20.48 -3.41 -9.36
N TYR A 94 -20.77 -2.11 -9.36
CA TYR A 94 -22.07 -1.57 -9.74
C TYR A 94 -22.38 -1.79 -11.23
N ILE A 95 -21.38 -1.61 -12.11
CA ILE A 95 -21.50 -1.92 -13.54
C ILE A 95 -21.61 -3.45 -13.75
N GLU A 96 -20.81 -4.23 -13.02
CA GLU A 96 -20.83 -5.69 -13.13
C GLU A 96 -22.15 -6.33 -12.66
N SER A 97 -22.88 -5.67 -11.77
CA SER A 97 -24.19 -6.10 -11.30
C SER A 97 -25.35 -5.62 -12.18
N GLY A 98 -25.06 -4.99 -13.33
CA GLY A 98 -26.06 -4.61 -14.33
C GLY A 98 -26.98 -3.47 -13.90
N GLN A 99 -26.55 -2.64 -12.95
CA GLN A 99 -27.35 -1.53 -12.42
C GLN A 99 -27.35 -0.31 -13.35
N ILE A 100 -26.53 -0.32 -14.41
CA ILE A 100 -26.51 0.72 -15.45
C ILE A 100 -27.08 0.13 -16.72
N GLU A 101 -28.23 0.64 -17.17
CA GLU A 101 -28.87 0.18 -18.41
C GLU A 101 -27.93 0.34 -19.61
N GLY A 102 -27.84 -0.70 -20.43
CA GLY A 102 -26.99 -0.73 -21.61
C GLY A 102 -25.48 -0.89 -21.33
N GLN A 103 -25.07 -1.03 -20.07
CA GLN A 103 -23.67 -1.26 -19.68
C GLN A 103 -23.55 -2.53 -18.85
N GLY A 104 -22.49 -3.29 -19.07
CA GLY A 104 -22.26 -4.57 -18.40
C GLY A 104 -20.85 -5.06 -18.63
N LYS A 105 -20.55 -6.29 -18.20
CA LYS A 105 -19.21 -6.88 -18.35
C LYS A 105 -18.76 -6.86 -19.82
N GLY A 106 -17.56 -6.33 -20.06
CA GLY A 106 -16.97 -6.20 -21.39
C GLY A 106 -17.35 -4.92 -22.15
N SER A 107 -18.26 -4.10 -21.63
CA SER A 107 -18.54 -2.78 -22.21
C SER A 107 -17.37 -1.81 -21.99
N GLU A 108 -17.31 -0.72 -22.76
CA GLU A 108 -16.27 0.30 -22.60
C GLU A 108 -16.31 0.96 -21.21
N ALA A 109 -17.51 1.15 -20.64
CA ALA A 109 -17.66 1.64 -19.27
C ALA A 109 -17.09 0.65 -18.23
N HIS A 110 -17.27 -0.66 -18.44
CA HIS A 110 -16.69 -1.69 -17.58
C HIS A 110 -15.16 -1.72 -17.67
N LYS A 111 -14.58 -1.64 -18.88
CA LYS A 111 -13.12 -1.58 -19.04
C LYS A 111 -12.52 -0.33 -18.38
N ALA A 112 -13.20 0.82 -18.48
CA ALA A 112 -12.79 2.04 -17.81
C ALA A 112 -12.84 1.90 -16.27
N SER A 113 -13.89 1.29 -15.73
CA SER A 113 -14.00 1.09 -14.28
C SER A 113 -13.01 0.07 -13.74
N VAL A 114 -12.68 -0.99 -14.51
CA VAL A 114 -11.59 -1.93 -14.19
C VAL A 114 -10.24 -1.22 -14.12
N THR A 115 -9.98 -0.29 -15.04
CA THR A 115 -8.76 0.54 -15.00
C THR A 115 -8.73 1.42 -13.74
N GLY A 116 -9.87 2.03 -13.39
CA GLY A 116 -10.02 2.81 -12.16
C GLY A 116 -9.77 1.99 -10.89
N ASP A 117 -10.33 0.78 -10.82
CA ASP A 117 -10.12 -0.14 -9.70
C ASP A 117 -8.68 -0.61 -9.58
N THR A 118 -8.00 -0.88 -10.70
CA THR A 118 -6.56 -1.24 -10.70
C THR A 118 -5.69 -0.12 -10.10
N VAL A 119 -6.06 1.14 -10.35
CA VAL A 119 -5.43 2.30 -9.67
C VAL A 119 -5.85 2.32 -8.18
N GLY A 120 -7.12 2.07 -7.90
CA GLY A 120 -7.72 2.02 -6.56
C GLY A 120 -7.10 0.98 -5.63
N ASP A 121 -6.72 -0.19 -6.12
CA ASP A 121 -6.12 -1.29 -5.34
C ASP A 121 -4.83 -0.84 -4.66
N THR A 122 -3.95 -0.15 -5.40
CA THR A 122 -2.72 0.40 -4.80
C THR A 122 -3.02 1.45 -3.72
N ARG A 123 -4.11 2.21 -3.87
CA ARG A 123 -4.49 3.25 -2.91
C ARG A 123 -5.10 2.66 -1.64
N LYS A 124 -6.11 1.80 -1.78
CA LYS A 124 -6.89 1.27 -0.64
C LYS A 124 -6.12 0.18 0.11
N ASP A 125 -5.44 -0.74 -0.59
CA ASP A 125 -4.86 -1.94 0.02
C ASP A 125 -3.39 -1.77 0.42
N VAL A 126 -2.68 -0.81 -0.18
CA VAL A 126 -1.26 -0.58 0.11
C VAL A 126 -1.06 0.75 0.81
N VAL A 127 -1.28 1.89 0.13
CA VAL A 127 -0.84 3.18 0.67
C VAL A 127 -1.71 3.64 1.85
N GLY A 128 -3.04 3.52 1.75
CA GLY A 128 -3.95 3.95 2.80
C GLY A 128 -3.69 3.22 4.12
N VAL A 129 -3.57 1.89 4.06
CA VAL A 129 -3.28 1.04 5.23
C VAL A 129 -1.86 1.28 5.75
N ALA A 130 -0.86 1.37 4.86
CA ALA A 130 0.53 1.54 5.27
C ALA A 130 0.78 2.87 6.00
N LEU A 131 0.10 3.96 5.61
CA LEU A 131 0.25 5.26 6.27
C LEU A 131 -0.19 5.24 7.74
N ASP A 132 -1.31 4.59 8.07
CA ASP A 132 -1.78 4.46 9.45
C ASP A 132 -0.80 3.64 10.31
N ILE A 133 -0.34 2.50 9.78
CA ILE A 133 0.64 1.64 10.45
C ILE A 133 1.95 2.39 10.67
N PHE A 134 2.43 3.11 9.66
CA PHE A 134 3.71 3.83 9.71
C PHE A 134 3.72 4.90 10.81
N ILE A 135 2.66 5.72 10.91
CA ILE A 135 2.55 6.73 11.98
C ILE A 135 2.52 6.08 13.35
N LYS A 136 1.74 5.01 13.51
CA LYS A 136 1.63 4.29 14.79
C LYS A 136 2.99 3.71 15.19
N THR A 137 3.72 3.09 14.27
CA THR A 137 5.06 2.54 14.55
C THR A 137 6.04 3.63 14.97
N ILE A 138 6.12 4.75 14.24
CA ILE A 138 7.01 5.87 14.63
C ILE A 138 6.62 6.39 16.01
N SER A 139 5.32 6.55 16.28
CA SER A 139 4.80 7.05 17.56
C SER A 139 5.14 6.11 18.72
N THR A 140 4.98 4.80 18.53
CA THR A 140 5.34 3.79 19.53
C THR A 140 6.84 3.82 19.81
N VAL A 141 7.69 3.84 18.78
CA VAL A 141 9.16 3.89 18.95
C VAL A 141 9.58 5.18 19.66
N ALA A 142 9.05 6.33 19.24
CA ALA A 142 9.34 7.62 19.85
C ALA A 142 8.94 7.64 21.34
N ASN A 143 7.75 7.15 21.67
CA ASN A 143 7.27 7.11 23.05
C ASN A 143 8.09 6.15 23.93
N THR A 144 8.44 4.97 23.41
CA THR A 144 9.29 4.01 24.13
C THR A 144 10.68 4.57 24.42
N LEU A 145 11.26 5.35 23.49
CA LEU A 145 12.61 5.91 23.63
C LEU A 145 12.65 7.28 24.30
N ALA A 146 11.51 7.94 24.51
CA ALA A 146 11.46 9.28 25.10
C ALA A 146 12.25 9.41 26.41
N PRO A 147 12.16 8.49 27.40
CA PRO A 147 12.94 8.60 28.64
C PRO A 147 14.46 8.54 28.44
N ILE A 148 14.91 7.82 27.41
CA ILE A 148 16.33 7.68 27.06
C ILE A 148 16.80 8.93 26.32
N ILE A 149 16.03 9.37 25.34
CA ILE A 149 16.34 10.55 24.53
C ILE A 149 16.50 11.79 25.43
N THR A 150 15.56 12.05 26.34
CA THR A 150 15.61 13.20 27.25
C THR A 150 16.90 13.25 28.10
N ARG A 151 17.56 12.11 28.33
CA ARG A 151 18.82 12.04 29.09
C ARG A 151 20.07 12.14 28.21
N PHE A 152 19.99 11.74 26.94
CA PHE A 152 21.15 11.53 26.07
C PHE A 152 21.07 12.29 24.73
N THR A 153 20.49 13.50 24.72
CA THR A 153 20.46 14.36 23.54
C THR A 153 21.82 15.03 23.28
N LEU A 154 22.28 15.01 22.02
CA LEU A 154 23.54 15.64 21.58
C LEU A 154 23.42 17.16 21.37
N PHE A 155 22.38 17.63 20.71
CA PHE A 155 22.13 19.06 20.48
C PHE A 155 20.88 19.48 21.26
N LYS A 156 21.05 20.40 22.23
CA LYS A 156 19.97 21.01 23.02
C LYS A 156 19.47 22.28 22.36
#